data_AF-A0A8B4BUH6-F1
#
_entry.id   AF-A0A8B4BUH6-F1
#
_cell.length_a   1.000
_cell.length_b   1.000
_cell.length_c   1.000
_cell.angle_alpha   90.00
_cell.angle_beta   90.00
_cell.angle_gamma   90.00
#
_symmetry.space_group_name_H-M   'P 1'
#
loop_
_entity.id
_entity.type
_entity.pdbx_description
1 polymer ?
#
loop_
_entity_poly.entity_id
_entity_poly.type
_entity_poly.pdbx_seq_one_letter_code
_entity_poly.pdbx_strand_id
1 'polypeptide(L)'
;MSIIPLMNLQLSQNQEELERLKKSKQALLESKHALAEKEKRSLQPALSASTWEGQLAKQFQAVRKNELLESYNATEKQINSALQLLDEKISKLTTQNIQIEKAIQAEIVKMRKKEV
;
A
#
# COMPACT_ATOMS: atom_id res chain seq x y z
N MET A 1 -24.53 20.92 24.80
CA MET A 1 -24.69 20.00 23.65
C MET A 1 -23.69 18.87 23.81
N SER A 2 -24.10 17.61 23.64
CA SER A 2 -23.20 16.45 23.71
C SER A 2 -22.30 16.40 22.48
N ILE A 3 -20.99 16.20 22.67
CA ILE A 3 -20.00 16.10 21.59
C ILE A 3 -19.92 14.67 21.00
N ILE A 4 -20.58 13.70 21.63
CA ILE A 4 -20.58 12.28 21.23
C ILE A 4 -21.07 12.07 19.79
N PRO A 5 -22.16 12.71 19.30
CA PRO A 5 -22.61 12.53 17.92
C PRO A 5 -21.56 12.95 16.88
N LEU A 6 -20.79 14.02 17.17
CA LEU A 6 -19.72 14.49 16.32
C LEU A 6 -18.54 13.48 16.29
N MET A 7 -18.18 12.94 17.46
CA MET A 7 -17.14 11.91 17.57
C MET A 7 -17.53 10.61 16.85
N ASN A 8 -18.80 10.20 16.95
CA ASN A 8 -19.31 9.03 16.22
C ASN A 8 -19.29 9.24 14.70
N LEU A 9 -19.64 10.43 14.22
CA LEU A 9 -19.56 10.77 12.80
C LEU A 9 -18.11 10.65 12.29
N GLN A 10 -17.16 11.22 13.03
CA GLN A 10 -15.74 11.15 12.69
C GLN A 10 -15.22 9.69 12.67
N LEU A 11 -15.68 8.86 13.61
CA LEU A 11 -15.33 7.45 13.67
C LEU A 11 -15.87 6.67 12.47
N SER A 12 -17.11 6.93 12.06
CA SER A 12 -17.71 6.35 10.84
C SER A 12 -16.91 6.70 9.58
N GLN A 13 -16.55 7.98 9.42
CA GLN A 13 -15.75 8.46 8.28
C GLN A 13 -14.37 7.79 8.23
N ASN A 14 -13.70 7.70 9.38
CA ASN A 14 -12.40 7.02 9.47
C ASN A 14 -12.49 5.53 9.17
N GLN A 15 -13.58 4.85 9.56
CA GLN A 15 -13.81 3.45 9.23
C GLN A 15 -14.00 3.23 7.73
N GLU A 16 -14.77 4.09 7.06
CA GLU A 16 -14.91 4.06 5.60
C GLU A 16 -13.57 4.29 4.90
N GLU A 17 -12.77 5.25 5.36
CA GLU A 17 -11.43 5.50 4.82
C GLU A 17 -10.51 4.30 5.03
N LEU A 18 -10.54 3.66 6.20
CA LEU A 18 -9.76 2.45 6.49
C LEU A 18 -10.13 1.30 5.54
N GLU A 19 -11.42 1.07 5.29
CA GLU A 19 -11.86 0.03 4.36
C GLU A 19 -11.41 0.31 2.93
N ARG A 20 -11.45 1.57 2.50
CA ARG A 20 -10.90 1.97 1.19
C ARG A 20 -9.38 1.75 1.13
N LEU A 21 -8.64 2.14 2.16
CA LEU A 21 -7.18 1.96 2.20
C LEU A 21 -6.78 0.49 2.20
N LYS A 22 -7.49 -0.37 2.94
CA LYS A 22 -7.26 -1.83 2.92
C LYS A 22 -7.50 -2.43 1.54
N LYS A 23 -8.60 -2.05 0.87
CA LYS A 23 -8.89 -2.48 -0.50
C LYS A 23 -7.81 -2.03 -1.48
N SER A 24 -7.36 -0.78 -1.40
CA SER A 24 -6.27 -0.28 -2.22
C SER A 24 -4.96 -1.03 -1.96
N LYS A 25 -4.64 -1.34 -0.69
CA LYS A 25 -3.47 -2.15 -0.33
C LYS A 25 -3.55 -3.54 -0.96
N GLN A 26 -4.70 -4.20 -0.88
CA GLN A 26 -4.91 -5.51 -1.48
C GLN A 26 -4.70 -5.50 -2.99
N ALA A 27 -5.33 -4.56 -3.71
CA ALA A 27 -5.17 -4.43 -5.16
C ALA A 27 -3.71 -4.15 -5.57
N LEU A 28 -2.99 -3.38 -4.76
CA LEU A 28 -1.57 -3.12 -4.98
C LEU A 28 -0.69 -4.36 -4.74
N LEU A 29 -1.02 -5.19 -3.74
CA LEU A 29 -0.35 -6.47 -3.52
C LEU A 29 -0.58 -7.44 -4.69
N GLU A 30 -1.82 -7.53 -5.19
CA GLU A 30 -2.13 -8.33 -6.38
C GLU A 30 -1.32 -7.87 -7.59
N SER A 31 -1.21 -6.55 -7.79
CA SER A 31 -0.38 -5.96 -8.86
C SER A 31 1.11 -6.28 -8.67
N LYS A 32 1.61 -6.26 -7.42
CA LYS A 32 2.98 -6.65 -7.09
C LYS A 32 3.25 -8.12 -7.43
N HIS A 33 2.32 -9.01 -7.09
CA HIS A 33 2.45 -10.43 -7.41
C HIS A 33 2.44 -10.67 -8.92
N ALA A 34 1.54 -10.03 -9.66
CA ALA A 34 1.48 -10.11 -11.11
C ALA A 34 2.75 -9.55 -11.80
N LEU A 35 3.39 -8.53 -11.20
CA LEU A 35 4.67 -8.02 -11.66
C LEU A 35 5.80 -9.04 -11.43
N ALA A 36 5.87 -9.63 -10.24
CA ALA A 36 6.87 -10.65 -9.90
C ALA A 36 6.76 -11.91 -10.79
N GLU A 37 5.56 -12.34 -11.16
CA GLU A 37 5.37 -13.46 -12.09
C GLU A 37 5.94 -13.17 -13.50
N LYS A 38 6.00 -11.89 -13.88
CA LYS A 38 6.52 -11.45 -15.19
C LYS A 38 8.02 -11.20 -15.18
N GLU A 39 8.66 -11.11 -14.01
CA GLU A 39 10.12 -10.92 -13.87
C GLU A 39 10.91 -11.93 -14.72
N LYS A 40 10.51 -13.20 -14.65
CA LYS A 40 11.13 -14.29 -15.40
C LYS A 40 11.04 -14.09 -16.92
N ARG A 41 9.97 -13.45 -17.41
CA ARG A 41 9.79 -13.14 -18.84
C ARG A 41 10.67 -11.99 -19.31
N SER A 42 11.05 -11.09 -18.41
CA SER A 42 11.97 -9.98 -18.70
C SER A 42 13.43 -10.44 -18.80
N LEU A 43 13.78 -11.54 -18.10
CA LEU A 43 15.17 -11.99 -17.93
C LEU A 43 15.50 -13.29 -18.67
N GLN A 44 14.50 -14.06 -19.13
CA GLN A 44 14.69 -15.31 -19.87
C GLN A 44 14.26 -15.23 -21.36
N PRO A 45 14.89 -16.04 -22.25
CA PRO A 45 16.09 -16.84 -21.99
C PRO A 45 17.34 -15.96 -21.77
N ALA A 46 18.36 -16.53 -21.12
CA ALA A 46 19.64 -15.86 -20.98
C ALA A 46 20.32 -15.77 -22.35
N LEU A 47 20.74 -14.56 -22.76
CA LEU A 47 21.49 -14.36 -24.00
C LEU A 47 22.95 -14.77 -23.75
N SER A 48 23.34 -15.90 -24.31
CA SER A 48 24.71 -16.43 -24.34
C SER A 48 25.20 -16.53 -25.78
N ALA A 49 26.52 -16.66 -25.99
CA ALA A 49 27.07 -16.93 -27.32
C ALA A 49 26.43 -18.17 -28.00
N SER A 50 26.00 -19.15 -27.19
CA SER A 50 25.31 -20.35 -27.68
C SER A 50 23.83 -20.16 -28.01
N THR A 51 23.20 -19.04 -27.61
CA THR A 51 21.79 -18.75 -27.91
C THR A 51 21.66 -17.59 -28.88
N TRP A 52 22.33 -16.46 -28.65
CA TRP A 52 22.21 -15.22 -29.43
C TRP A 52 23.57 -14.48 -29.49
N GLU A 53 24.21 -14.50 -30.67
CA GLU A 53 25.51 -13.86 -30.93
C GLU A 53 25.39 -12.72 -31.96
N GLY A 54 26.33 -11.75 -31.93
CA GLY A 54 26.41 -10.65 -32.89
C GLY A 54 26.10 -9.27 -32.29
N GLN A 55 26.26 -8.22 -33.11
CA GLN A 55 26.13 -6.83 -32.66
C GLN A 55 24.70 -6.48 -32.23
N LEU A 56 23.69 -6.99 -32.93
CA LEU A 56 22.28 -6.81 -32.57
C LEU A 56 21.94 -7.50 -31.24
N ALA A 57 22.49 -8.69 -30.98
CA ALA A 57 22.30 -9.39 -29.70
C ALA A 57 22.90 -8.60 -28.52
N LYS A 58 24.07 -7.98 -28.72
CA LYS A 58 24.71 -7.09 -27.73
C LYS A 58 23.87 -5.84 -27.47
N GLN A 59 23.36 -5.20 -28.52
CA GLN A 59 22.48 -4.03 -28.40
C GLN A 59 21.17 -4.35 -27.69
N PHE A 60 20.53 -5.47 -28.05
CA PHE A 60 19.32 -5.94 -27.39
C PHE A 60 19.54 -6.24 -25.91
N GLN A 61 20.66 -6.89 -25.55
CA GLN A 61 21.01 -7.14 -24.15
C GLN A 61 21.24 -5.83 -23.37
N ALA A 62 21.80 -4.80 -24.00
CA ALA A 62 21.98 -3.49 -23.37
C ALA A 62 20.63 -2.83 -23.05
N VAL A 63 19.69 -2.81 -24.00
CA VAL A 63 18.32 -2.30 -23.78
C VAL A 63 17.62 -3.12 -22.68
N ARG A 64 17.73 -4.45 -22.73
CA ARG A 64 17.11 -5.34 -21.74
C ARG A 64 17.61 -5.10 -20.32
N LYS A 65 18.90 -4.84 -20.14
CA LYS A 65 19.50 -4.58 -18.82
C LYS A 65 19.32 -3.14 -18.36
N ASN A 66 19.56 -2.18 -19.23
CA ASN A 66 19.62 -0.77 -18.86
C ASN A 66 18.24 -0.12 -18.85
N GLU A 67 17.27 -0.60 -19.63
CA GLU A 67 15.94 0.00 -19.69
C GLU A 67 14.91 -0.90 -19.02
N LEU A 68 14.79 -2.15 -19.46
CA LEU A 68 13.72 -3.03 -18.99
C LEU A 68 13.90 -3.45 -17.52
N LEU A 69 15.10 -3.91 -17.14
CA LEU A 69 15.39 -4.30 -15.76
C LEU A 69 15.38 -3.08 -14.81
N GLU A 70 15.92 -1.94 -15.25
CA GLU A 70 15.90 -0.72 -14.45
C GLU A 70 14.46 -0.23 -14.22
N SER A 71 13.63 -0.20 -15.27
CA SER A 71 12.21 0.15 -15.17
C SER A 71 11.44 -0.81 -14.28
N TYR A 72 11.74 -2.12 -14.35
CA TYR A 72 11.14 -3.13 -13.48
C TYR A 72 11.47 -2.85 -12.01
N ASN A 73 12.76 -2.68 -11.70
CA ASN A 73 13.24 -2.40 -10.34
C ASN A 73 12.68 -1.08 -9.79
N ALA A 74 12.59 -0.04 -10.63
CA ALA A 74 12.01 1.24 -10.27
C ALA A 74 10.52 1.10 -9.93
N THR A 75 9.77 0.34 -10.74
CA THR A 75 8.35 0.06 -10.50
C THR A 75 8.16 -0.73 -9.21
N GLU A 76 8.96 -1.77 -8.99
CA GLU A 76 8.91 -2.57 -7.76
C GLU A 76 9.18 -1.69 -6.52
N LYS A 77 10.19 -0.81 -6.59
CA LYS A 77 10.50 0.13 -5.51
C LYS A 77 9.32 1.07 -5.23
N GLN A 78 8.71 1.64 -6.26
CA GLN A 78 7.55 2.52 -6.12
C GLN A 78 6.36 1.80 -5.47
N ILE A 79 6.06 0.56 -5.89
CA ILE A 79 5.02 -0.27 -5.29
C ILE A 79 5.30 -0.52 -3.81
N ASN A 80 6.54 -0.87 -3.45
CA ASN A 80 6.93 -1.10 -2.07
C ASN A 80 6.79 0.16 -1.21
N SER A 81 7.23 1.32 -1.70
CA SER A 81 7.05 2.59 -1.00
C SER A 81 5.57 2.96 -0.82
N ALA A 82 4.74 2.74 -1.84
CA ALA A 82 3.31 2.98 -1.75
C ALA A 82 2.63 2.04 -0.73
N LEU A 83 3.03 0.77 -0.66
CA LEU A 83 2.54 -0.17 0.36
C LEU A 83 2.92 0.27 1.77
N GLN A 84 4.15 0.75 1.98
CA GLN A 84 4.59 1.28 3.27
C GLN A 84 3.76 2.50 3.69
N LEU A 85 3.53 3.45 2.77
CA LEU A 85 2.69 4.62 3.04
C LEU A 85 1.25 4.24 3.40
N LEU A 86 0.68 3.24 2.72
CA LEU A 86 -0.64 2.72 3.06
C LEU A 86 -0.66 2.12 4.47
N ASP A 87 0.36 1.36 4.85
CA ASP A 87 0.47 0.76 6.18
C ASP A 87 0.60 1.80 7.29
N GLU A 88 1.43 2.82 7.08
CA GLU A 88 1.55 3.95 8.01
C GLU A 88 0.21 4.68 8.19
N LYS A 89 -0.51 4.93 7.08
CA LYS A 89 -1.80 5.64 7.13
C LYS A 89 -2.89 4.80 7.81
N ILE A 90 -2.95 3.50 7.52
CA ILE A 90 -3.86 2.56 8.19
C ILE A 90 -3.58 2.53 9.69
N SER A 91 -2.31 2.41 10.10
CA SER A 91 -1.90 2.38 11.51
C SER A 91 -2.29 3.68 12.24
N LYS A 92 -2.05 4.83 11.60
CA LYS A 92 -2.41 6.14 12.12
C LYS A 92 -3.92 6.29 12.33
N LEU A 93 -4.72 5.98 11.31
CA LEU A 93 -6.19 6.07 11.39
C LEU A 93 -6.76 5.10 12.43
N THR A 94 -6.21 3.90 12.54
CA THR A 94 -6.61 2.92 13.55
C THR A 94 -6.35 3.46 14.97
N THR A 95 -5.18 4.07 15.18
CA THR A 95 -4.82 4.69 16.47
C THR A 95 -5.76 5.85 16.80
N GLN A 96 -6.10 6.68 15.80
CA GLN A 96 -7.05 7.78 15.98
C GLN A 96 -8.45 7.27 16.36
N ASN A 97 -8.94 6.19 15.75
CA ASN A 97 -10.22 5.59 16.11
C ASN A 97 -10.24 5.11 17.56
N ILE A 98 -9.19 4.40 18.00
CA ILE A 98 -9.06 3.95 19.40
C ILE A 98 -9.11 5.14 20.37
N GLN A 99 -8.48 6.27 20.01
CA GLN A 99 -8.51 7.48 20.84
C GLN A 99 -9.90 8.11 20.90
N ILE A 100 -10.62 8.17 19.77
CA ILE A 100 -11.99 8.69 19.70
C ILE A 100 -12.94 7.80 20.52
N GLU A 101 -12.84 6.48 20.42
CA GLU A 101 -13.62 5.52 21.21
C GLU A 101 -13.41 5.73 22.72
N LYS A 102 -12.15 5.88 23.15
CA LYS A 102 -11.82 6.18 24.55
C LYS A 102 -12.42 7.51 25.00
N ALA A 103 -12.38 8.54 24.13
CA ALA A 103 -12.95 9.85 24.44
C ALA A 103 -14.48 9.79 24.59
N ILE A 104 -15.17 9.06 23.71
CA ILE A 104 -16.61 8.81 23.81
C ILE A 104 -16.94 8.13 25.14
N GLN A 105 -16.22 7.07 25.49
CA GLN A 105 -16.47 6.33 26.73
C GLN A 105 -16.26 7.20 27.98
N ALA A 106 -15.21 8.02 27.99
CA ALA A 106 -14.97 8.96 29.08
C ALA A 106 -16.10 10.00 29.21
N GLU A 107 -16.64 10.49 28.10
CA GLU A 107 -17.74 11.46 28.11
C GLU A 107 -19.06 10.83 28.58
N ILE A 108 -19.35 9.57 28.19
CA ILE A 108 -20.49 8.80 28.70
C ILE A 108 -20.42 8.67 30.23
N VAL A 109 -19.25 8.31 30.77
CA VAL A 109 -19.05 8.17 32.22
C VAL A 109 -19.24 9.51 32.94
N LYS A 110 -18.74 10.62 32.37
CA LYS A 110 -18.93 11.96 32.94
C LYS A 110 -20.41 12.36 32.97
N MET A 111 -21.17 12.08 31.92
CA MET A 111 -22.61 12.38 31.89
C MET A 111 -23.36 11.58 32.96
N ARG A 112 -23.10 10.27 33.09
CA ARG A 112 -23.71 9.46 34.16
C ARG A 112 -23.42 9.98 35.56
N LYS A 113 -22.20 10.47 35.82
CA LYS A 113 -21.82 11.05 37.11
C LYS A 113 -22.47 12.42 37.41
N LYS A 114 -22.97 13.13 36.40
CA LYS A 114 -23.67 14.41 36.55
C LYS A 114 -25.18 14.24 36.73
N GLU A 115 -25.70 13.07 36.42
CA GLU A 115 -27.12 12.71 36.55
C GLU A 115 -27.46 12.06 37.91
N VAL A 116 -26.44 11.78 38.74
CA VAL A 116 -26.53 11.26 40.12
C VAL A 116 -26.17 12.37 41.09
#